data_AF-A0AAW5SEB3-F1
#
_entry.id   AF-A0AAW5SEB3-F1
#
_cell.length_a   1.000
_cell.length_b   1.000
_cell.length_c   1.000
_cell.angle_alpha   90.00
_cell.angle_beta   90.00
_cell.angle_gamma   90.00
#
_symmetry.space_group_name_H-M   'P 1'
#
loop_
_entity.id
_entity.type
_entity.pdbx_description
1 polymer ?
#
loop_
_entity_poly.entity_id
_entity_poly.type
_entity_poly.pdbx_seq_one_letter_code
_entity_poly.pdbx_strand_id
1 'polypeptide(L)'
;MTGSGLAWFPAAGETQVYPDVPDHIAGAATEAFECASQKHNRAAVLLCRSVIEATAKEKNITAGKLFNKIEELEKQGFIRLHLKDAAHTVREFGNDMAHGDFVDPISDEDTQLVIELMAEILNEVFQSPAKIKRAQAAALARKQ
;
A
#
# COMPACT_ATOMS: atom_id res chain seq x y z
N MET A 1 -8.46 -6.27 43.01
CA MET A 1 -8.15 -5.56 41.76
C MET A 1 -7.93 -6.61 40.68
N THR A 2 -8.95 -6.85 39.86
CA THR A 2 -8.83 -7.70 38.66
C THR A 2 -8.09 -6.89 37.60
N GLY A 3 -6.97 -7.40 37.08
CA GLY A 3 -6.08 -6.68 36.16
C GLY A 3 -6.68 -6.46 34.78
N SER A 4 -7.62 -5.52 34.65
CA SER A 4 -8.27 -5.13 33.39
C SER A 4 -7.56 -3.95 32.71
N GLY A 5 -6.24 -3.99 32.58
CA GLY A 5 -5.45 -2.84 32.11
C GLY A 5 -4.40 -3.12 31.02
N LEU A 6 -4.34 -4.33 30.48
CA LEU A 6 -3.39 -4.68 29.40
C LEU A 6 -4.17 -4.86 28.09
N ALA A 7 -3.85 -4.02 27.12
CA ALA A 7 -4.31 -4.15 25.73
C ALA A 7 -3.09 -4.43 24.84
N TRP A 8 -3.21 -5.45 23.99
CA TRP A 8 -2.19 -5.84 23.03
C TRP A 8 -2.62 -5.37 21.65
N PHE A 9 -1.74 -4.63 20.98
CA PHE A 9 -1.95 -4.12 19.63
C PHE A 9 -0.83 -4.60 18.70
N PRO A 10 -1.13 -4.84 17.41
CA PRO A 10 -2.48 -4.85 16.81
C PRO A 10 -3.29 -6.07 17.30
N ALA A 11 -4.60 -5.89 17.51
CA ALA A 11 -5.54 -6.97 17.78
C ALA A 11 -5.90 -7.74 16.49
N ALA A 12 -6.62 -8.85 16.63
CA ALA A 12 -7.12 -9.60 15.48
C ALA A 12 -8.02 -8.71 14.59
N GLY A 13 -7.65 -8.56 13.32
CA GLY A 13 -8.35 -7.69 12.36
C GLY A 13 -7.80 -6.27 12.25
N GLU A 14 -6.86 -5.88 13.10
CA GLU A 14 -6.20 -4.56 13.05
C GLU A 14 -4.88 -4.58 12.26
N THR A 15 -4.53 -5.73 11.67
CA THR A 15 -3.33 -5.90 10.85
C THR A 15 -3.67 -6.56 9.53
N GLN A 16 -2.92 -6.21 8.48
CA GLN A 16 -3.04 -6.76 7.14
C GLN A 16 -1.64 -7.05 6.61
N VAL A 17 -1.43 -8.28 6.14
CA VAL A 17 -0.13 -8.72 5.58
C VAL A 17 -0.14 -8.73 4.06
N TYR A 18 1.04 -8.52 3.47
CA TYR A 18 1.27 -8.49 2.03
C TYR A 18 2.36 -9.51 1.64
N PRO A 19 2.05 -10.82 1.66
CA PRO A 19 3.06 -11.88 1.67
C PRO A 19 3.90 -12.02 0.39
N ASP A 20 3.45 -11.42 -0.71
CA ASP A 20 4.15 -11.47 -2.01
C ASP A 20 4.86 -10.15 -2.35
N VAL A 21 4.80 -9.17 -1.45
CA VAL A 21 5.45 -7.85 -1.58
C VAL A 21 6.81 -7.91 -0.87
N PRO A 22 7.87 -7.28 -1.39
CA PRO A 22 9.17 -7.24 -0.71
C PRO A 22 9.06 -6.71 0.73
N ASP A 23 9.76 -7.35 1.67
CA ASP A 23 9.57 -7.15 3.12
C ASP A 23 9.57 -5.68 3.56
N HIS A 24 10.49 -4.87 3.03
CA HIS A 24 10.60 -3.46 3.38
C HIS A 24 9.39 -2.62 2.93
N ILE A 25 8.70 -3.03 1.87
CA ILE A 25 7.47 -2.39 1.36
C ILE A 25 6.26 -2.98 2.08
N ALA A 26 6.25 -4.31 2.27
CA ALA A 26 5.18 -5.01 2.96
C ALA A 26 5.02 -4.52 4.40
N GLY A 27 6.13 -4.33 5.13
CA GLY A 27 6.11 -3.79 6.49
C GLY A 27 5.50 -2.39 6.56
N ALA A 28 5.87 -1.48 5.65
CA ALA A 28 5.30 -0.14 5.59
C ALA A 28 3.81 -0.14 5.21
N ALA A 29 3.38 -1.05 4.33
CA ALA A 29 1.97 -1.20 3.96
C ALA A 29 1.14 -1.78 5.11
N THR A 30 1.68 -2.75 5.85
CA THR A 30 1.07 -3.29 7.08
C THR A 30 0.96 -2.19 8.15
N GLU A 31 2.01 -1.40 8.35
CA GLU A 31 2.00 -0.26 9.27
C GLU A 31 0.96 0.80 8.88
N ALA A 32 0.78 1.06 7.58
CA ALA A 32 -0.26 1.96 7.10
C ALA A 32 -1.68 1.47 7.48
N PHE A 33 -1.93 0.17 7.31
CA PHE A 33 -3.19 -0.45 7.71
C PHE A 33 -3.42 -0.38 9.21
N GLU A 34 -2.39 -0.70 10.01
CA GLU A 34 -2.46 -0.63 11.47
C GLU A 34 -2.71 0.78 11.96
N CYS A 35 -2.07 1.79 11.35
CA CYS A 35 -2.35 3.20 11.64
C CYS A 35 -3.83 3.54 11.42
N ALA A 36 -4.42 3.14 10.29
CA ALA A 36 -5.83 3.41 10.03
C ALA A 36 -6.77 2.67 10.97
N SER A 37 -6.43 1.43 11.36
CA SER A 37 -7.21 0.67 12.36
C SER A 37 -7.32 1.41 13.70
N GLN A 38 -6.29 2.19 14.04
CA GLN A 38 -6.21 3.03 15.25
C GLN A 38 -6.58 4.50 14.99
N LYS A 39 -7.13 4.83 13.82
CA LYS A 39 -7.53 6.20 13.42
C LYS A 39 -6.38 7.21 13.39
N HIS A 40 -5.17 6.73 13.12
CA HIS A 40 -3.99 7.56 12.85
C HIS A 40 -3.91 7.92 11.36
N ASN A 41 -4.97 8.57 10.87
CA ASN A 41 -5.27 8.79 9.45
C ASN A 41 -4.12 9.44 8.66
N ARG A 42 -3.50 10.48 9.23
CA ARG A 42 -2.38 11.19 8.60
C ARG A 42 -1.18 10.27 8.36
N ALA A 43 -0.86 9.44 9.36
CA ALA A 43 0.24 8.49 9.28
C ALA A 43 -0.06 7.40 8.25
N ALA A 44 -1.27 6.84 8.29
CA ALA A 44 -1.75 5.85 7.32
C ALA A 44 -1.63 6.35 5.88
N VAL A 45 -2.16 7.55 5.59
CA VAL A 45 -2.13 8.14 4.24
C VAL A 45 -0.70 8.47 3.80
N LEU A 46 0.14 9.01 4.68
CA LEU A 46 1.55 9.30 4.37
C LEU A 46 2.34 8.02 4.06
N LEU A 47 2.12 6.95 4.82
CA LEU A 47 2.73 5.65 4.56
C LEU A 47 2.24 5.07 3.24
N CYS A 48 0.94 5.15 2.92
CA CYS A 48 0.41 4.71 1.63
C CYS A 48 1.13 5.40 0.46
N ARG A 49 1.29 6.73 0.51
CA ARG A 49 2.05 7.50 -0.49
C ARG A 49 3.50 7.02 -0.60
N SER A 50 4.14 6.73 0.53
CA SER A 50 5.53 6.27 0.59
C SER A 50 5.69 4.85 0.02
N VAL A 51 4.70 3.99 0.24
CA VAL A 51 4.61 2.63 -0.34
C VAL A 51 4.51 2.68 -1.87
N ILE A 52 3.74 3.61 -2.45
CA ILE A 52 3.70 3.79 -3.91
C ILE A 52 5.08 4.18 -4.45
N GLU A 53 5.78 5.09 -3.77
CA GLU A 53 7.13 5.47 -4.17
C GLU A 53 8.13 4.30 -4.05
N ALA A 54 8.09 3.54 -2.95
CA ALA A 54 8.93 2.38 -2.75
C ALA A 54 8.65 1.29 -3.81
N THR A 55 7.38 1.09 -4.16
CA THR A 55 6.95 0.18 -5.24
C THR A 55 7.57 0.56 -6.58
N ALA A 56 7.59 1.86 -6.92
CA ALA A 56 8.27 2.32 -8.14
C ALA A 56 9.79 2.06 -8.08
N LYS A 57 10.43 2.35 -6.94
CA LYS A 57 11.86 2.13 -6.75
C LYS A 57 12.24 0.66 -6.86
N GLU A 58 11.41 -0.25 -6.36
CA GLU A 58 11.58 -1.70 -6.50
C GLU A 58 11.55 -2.15 -7.97
N LYS A 59 10.81 -1.42 -8.82
CA LYS A 59 10.82 -1.61 -10.28
C LYS A 59 11.94 -0.85 -10.99
N ASN A 60 12.95 -0.38 -10.26
CA ASN A 60 14.07 0.42 -10.74
C ASN A 60 13.68 1.80 -11.30
N ILE A 61 12.51 2.33 -10.93
CA ILE A 61 12.02 3.64 -11.34
C ILE A 61 12.36 4.66 -10.23
N THR A 62 13.57 5.22 -10.31
CA THR A 62 14.12 6.06 -9.23
C THR A 62 14.18 7.56 -9.58
N ALA A 63 14.11 7.91 -10.86
CA ALA A 63 14.28 9.28 -11.33
C ALA A 63 13.02 10.15 -11.11
N GLY A 64 13.24 11.41 -10.72
CA GLY A 64 12.20 12.42 -10.61
C GLY A 64 11.28 12.31 -9.39
N LYS A 65 10.21 13.12 -9.41
CA LYS A 65 9.20 13.18 -8.35
C LYS A 65 8.26 11.97 -8.43
N LEU A 66 7.49 11.73 -7.38
CA LEU A 66 6.51 10.63 -7.33
C LEU A 66 5.54 10.64 -8.53
N PHE A 67 5.12 11.81 -9.00
CA PHE A 67 4.37 11.97 -10.26
C PHE A 67 5.01 11.18 -11.42
N ASN A 68 6.29 11.44 -11.69
CA ASN A 68 7.01 10.85 -12.82
C ASN A 68 7.16 9.33 -12.65
N LYS A 69 7.34 8.88 -11.41
CA LYS A 69 7.48 7.47 -11.08
C LYS A 69 6.18 6.70 -11.34
N ILE A 70 5.03 7.31 -11.04
CA ILE A 70 3.71 6.74 -11.33
C ILE A 70 3.45 6.67 -12.84
N GLU A 71 3.79 7.72 -13.59
CA GLU A 71 3.68 7.68 -15.06
C GLU A 71 4.54 6.57 -15.65
N GLU A 72 5.76 6.39 -15.15
CA GLU A 72 6.66 5.36 -15.66
C GLU A 72 6.23 3.93 -15.24
N LEU A 73 5.58 3.76 -14.09
CA LEU A 73 4.98 2.48 -13.68
C LEU A 73 3.92 2.02 -14.71
N GLU A 74 3.05 2.93 -15.15
CA GLU A 74 2.03 2.63 -16.15
C GLU A 74 2.67 2.42 -17.53
N LYS A 75 3.56 3.30 -17.95
CA LYS A 75 4.25 3.22 -19.24
C LYS A 75 5.06 1.92 -19.41
N GLN A 76 5.64 1.39 -18.35
CA GLN A 76 6.34 0.09 -18.36
C GLN A 76 5.40 -1.12 -18.18
N GLY A 77 4.09 -0.88 -18.02
CA GLY A 77 3.08 -1.92 -17.89
C GLY A 77 3.08 -2.63 -16.54
N PHE A 78 3.68 -2.04 -15.49
CA PHE A 78 3.59 -2.58 -14.14
C PHE A 78 2.21 -2.34 -13.53
N ILE A 79 1.54 -1.26 -13.92
CA ILE A 79 0.16 -0.98 -13.56
C ILE A 79 -0.68 -0.63 -14.79
N ARG A 80 -1.99 -0.86 -14.70
CA ARG A 80 -2.97 -0.43 -15.72
C ARG A 80 -3.34 1.04 -15.56
N LEU A 81 -3.88 1.63 -16.63
CA LEU A 81 -4.24 3.05 -16.67
C LEU A 81 -5.11 3.52 -15.48
N HIS A 82 -6.16 2.78 -15.10
CA HIS A 82 -6.99 3.16 -13.95
C HIS A 82 -6.24 3.09 -12.61
N LEU A 83 -5.24 2.21 -12.47
CA LEU A 83 -4.41 2.16 -11.28
C LEU A 83 -3.31 3.24 -11.28
N LYS A 84 -3.02 3.86 -12.43
CA LYS A 84 -2.27 5.11 -12.49
C LYS A 84 -3.05 6.25 -11.82
N ASP A 85 -4.35 6.36 -12.14
CA ASP A 85 -5.22 7.37 -11.55
C ASP A 85 -5.35 7.14 -10.04
N ALA A 86 -5.55 5.89 -9.60
CA ALA A 86 -5.53 5.51 -8.19
C ALA A 86 -4.22 5.91 -7.49
N ALA A 87 -3.07 5.65 -8.11
CA ALA A 87 -1.76 6.01 -7.54
C ALA A 87 -1.58 7.53 -7.41
N HIS A 88 -2.08 8.30 -8.37
CA HIS A 88 -2.10 9.77 -8.28
C HIS A 88 -3.03 10.27 -7.19
N THR A 89 -4.19 9.65 -7.00
CA THR A 89 -5.09 9.94 -5.87
C THR A 89 -4.38 9.71 -4.54
N VAL A 90 -3.74 8.55 -4.34
CA VAL A 90 -2.95 8.26 -3.11
C VAL A 90 -1.85 9.31 -2.90
N ARG A 91 -1.15 9.71 -3.98
CA ARG A 91 -0.12 10.75 -3.92
C ARG A 91 -0.69 12.09 -3.47
N GLU A 92 -1.84 12.49 -4.01
CA GLU A 92 -2.50 13.76 -3.72
C GLU A 92 -2.98 13.82 -2.27
N PHE A 93 -3.66 12.77 -1.80
CA PHE A 93 -4.08 12.66 -0.41
C PHE A 93 -2.90 12.77 0.56
N GLY A 94 -1.75 12.15 0.25
CA GLY A 94 -0.56 12.21 1.11
C GLY A 94 0.32 13.44 0.92
N ASN A 95 -0.01 14.36 0.02
CA ASN A 95 0.89 15.46 -0.35
C ASN A 95 1.10 16.44 0.81
N ASP A 96 0.02 16.88 1.45
CA ASP A 96 0.08 17.89 2.52
C ASP A 96 0.85 17.36 3.73
N MET A 97 0.61 16.10 4.11
CA MET A 97 1.36 15.40 5.16
C MET A 97 2.85 15.30 4.83
N ALA A 98 3.20 15.06 3.56
CA ALA A 98 4.59 14.97 3.13
C ALA A 98 5.31 16.33 3.14
N HIS A 99 4.55 17.43 3.09
CA HIS A 99 5.07 18.79 3.14
C HIS A 99 4.94 19.46 4.52
N GLY A 100 4.30 18.78 5.49
CA GLY A 100 4.09 19.29 6.85
C GLY A 100 2.90 20.24 6.98
N ASP A 101 2.06 20.32 5.95
CA ASP A 101 0.89 21.17 5.89
C ASP A 101 -0.26 20.49 6.63
N PHE A 102 -0.33 20.75 7.94
CA PHE A 102 -1.15 19.92 8.83
C PHE A 102 -2.57 20.43 9.11
N VAL A 103 -3.00 21.43 8.36
CA VAL A 103 -4.18 22.25 8.64
C VAL A 103 -5.47 21.47 8.46
N ASP A 104 -5.58 20.69 7.38
CA ASP A 104 -6.80 19.97 7.05
C ASP A 104 -6.82 18.55 7.64
N PRO A 105 -7.91 18.15 8.30
CA PRO A 105 -8.06 16.79 8.80
C PRO A 105 -8.37 15.81 7.65
N ILE A 106 -7.94 14.56 7.81
CA ILE A 106 -8.32 13.45 6.91
C ILE A 106 -9.38 12.61 7.62
N SER A 107 -10.48 12.35 6.94
CA SER A 107 -11.56 11.50 7.45
C SER A 107 -11.14 10.02 7.54
N ASP A 108 -11.85 9.25 8.36
CA ASP A 108 -11.64 7.81 8.46
C ASP A 108 -12.00 7.14 7.10
N GLU A 109 -13.04 7.65 6.44
CA GLU A 109 -13.54 7.19 5.15
C GLU A 109 -12.51 7.38 4.03
N ASP A 110 -11.92 8.58 3.95
CA ASP A 110 -10.87 8.87 2.95
C ASP A 110 -9.63 8.02 3.20
N THR A 111 -9.26 7.83 4.47
CA THR A 111 -8.12 6.99 4.86
C THR A 111 -8.31 5.55 4.40
N GLN A 112 -9.50 5.00 4.63
CA GLN A 112 -9.84 3.64 4.22
C GLN A 112 -9.78 3.49 2.70
N LEU A 113 -10.31 4.46 1.95
CA LEU A 113 -10.22 4.47 0.48
C LEU A 113 -8.76 4.49 0.01
N VAL A 114 -7.91 5.33 0.60
CA VAL A 114 -6.48 5.42 0.24
C VAL A 114 -5.74 4.10 0.48
N ILE A 115 -6.06 3.39 1.58
CA ILE A 115 -5.50 2.06 1.87
C ILE A 115 -5.93 1.03 0.84
N GLU A 116 -7.19 1.05 0.43
CA GLU A 116 -7.71 0.14 -0.60
C GLU A 116 -6.99 0.38 -1.93
N LEU A 117 -6.84 1.64 -2.36
CA LEU A 117 -6.11 1.99 -3.57
C LEU A 117 -4.62 1.56 -3.50
N MET A 118 -3.96 1.76 -2.36
CA MET A 118 -2.60 1.25 -2.15
C MET A 118 -2.56 -0.28 -2.29
N ALA A 119 -3.50 -0.99 -1.68
CA ALA A 119 -3.57 -2.45 -1.72
C ALA A 119 -3.82 -2.97 -3.14
N GLU A 120 -4.63 -2.29 -3.95
CA GLU A 120 -4.84 -2.62 -5.36
C GLU A 120 -3.54 -2.51 -6.18
N ILE A 121 -2.77 -1.45 -5.97
CA ILE A 121 -1.47 -1.25 -6.62
C ILE A 121 -0.49 -2.35 -6.23
N LEU A 122 -0.36 -2.65 -4.93
CA LEU A 122 0.50 -3.76 -4.46
C LEU A 122 0.05 -5.11 -5.00
N ASN A 123 -1.26 -5.33 -5.12
CA ASN A 123 -1.81 -6.54 -5.70
C ASN A 123 -1.45 -6.66 -7.18
N GLU A 124 -1.58 -5.59 -7.97
CA GLU A 124 -1.22 -5.62 -9.39
C GLU A 124 0.26 -5.85 -9.61
N VAL A 125 1.10 -5.11 -8.88
CA VAL A 125 2.55 -5.10 -9.10
C VAL A 125 3.25 -6.36 -8.58
N PHE A 126 2.72 -6.99 -7.53
CA PHE A 126 3.39 -8.10 -6.82
C PHE A 126 2.49 -9.32 -6.62
N GLN A 127 1.37 -9.16 -5.90
CA GLN A 127 0.63 -10.33 -5.39
C GLN A 127 -0.09 -11.12 -6.49
N SER A 128 -0.71 -10.44 -7.46
CA SER A 128 -1.39 -11.08 -8.59
C SER A 128 -0.41 -11.86 -9.47
N PRO A 129 0.74 -11.29 -9.90
CA PRO A 129 1.79 -12.06 -10.57
C PRO A 129 2.26 -13.29 -9.79
N ALA A 130 2.46 -13.17 -8.47
CA ALA A 130 2.89 -14.29 -7.63
C ALA A 130 1.81 -15.39 -7.52
N LYS A 131 0.54 -14.99 -7.33
CA LYS A 131 -0.61 -15.90 -7.32
C LYS A 131 -0.73 -16.67 -8.64
N ILE A 132 -0.57 -16.00 -9.78
CA ILE A 132 -0.60 -16.63 -11.11
C ILE A 132 0.51 -17.67 -11.25
N LYS A 133 1.76 -17.32 -10.87
CA LYS A 133 2.90 -18.27 -10.92
C LYS A 133 2.64 -19.53 -10.09
N ARG A 134 2.14 -19.37 -8.85
CA ARG A 134 1.75 -20.51 -8.00
C ARG A 134 0.65 -21.37 -8.63
N ALA A 135 -0.38 -20.72 -9.19
CA ALA A 135 -1.48 -21.43 -9.85
C ALA A 135 -1.02 -22.23 -11.08
N GLN A 136 -0.14 -21.66 -11.90
CA GLN A 136 0.44 -22.34 -13.06
C GLN A 136 1.28 -23.55 -12.65
N ALA A 137 2.12 -23.42 -11.62
CA ALA A 137 2.90 -24.53 -11.08
C ALA A 137 2.00 -25.67 -10.56
N ALA A 138 0.95 -25.32 -9.79
CA ALA A 138 -0.03 -26.30 -9.31
C ALA A 138 -0.82 -26.98 -10.44
N ALA A 139 -1.13 -26.25 -11.51
CA ALA A 139 -1.81 -26.81 -12.69
C ALA A 139 -0.90 -27.78 -13.47
N LEU A 140 0.41 -27.51 -13.55
CA LEU A 140 1.38 -28.40 -14.18
C LEU A 140 1.57 -29.69 -13.37
N ALA A 141 1.69 -29.59 -12.04
CA ALA A 141 1.85 -30.73 -11.15
C ALA A 141 0.65 -31.70 -11.20
N ARG A 142 -0.56 -31.21 -11.48
CA ARG A 142 -1.76 -32.05 -11.65
C ARG A 142 -1.81 -32.84 -12.96
N LYS A 143 -0.99 -32.47 -13.95
CA LYS A 143 -0.95 -33.14 -15.26
C LYS A 143 0.12 -34.23 -15.33
N GLN A 144 0.93 -34.37 -14.28
CA GLN A 144 1.95 -35.41 -14.11
C GLN A 144 1.37 -36.57 -13.30
#